data_AF-U5C299-F1
#
_entry.id   AF-U5C299-F1
#
_cell.length_a   1.000
_cell.length_b   1.000
_cell.length_c   1.000
_cell.angle_alpha   90.00
_cell.angle_beta   90.00
_cell.angle_gamma   90.00
#
_symmetry.space_group_name_H-M   'P 1'
#
loop_
_entity.id
_entity.type
_entity.pdbx_description
1 polymer ?
#
loop_
_entity_poly.entity_id
_entity_poly.type
_entity_poly.pdbx_seq_one_letter_code
_entity_poly.pdbx_strand_id
1 'polypeptide(L)'
;MKKSSIVLFTLLLLGSCTLFGPNPEYSQGMTEKKFLRQNKEAVLSGLDGGIVTYRVVRDNKFYVLATFEKGVLVKLEERELAPAWMPNQPQMPIQNNNNNNNSPLDK
;
A
#
# COMPACT_ATOMS: atom_id res chain seq x y z
N MET A 1 21.43 36.59 -34.35
CA MET A 1 20.23 36.45 -33.51
C MET A 1 19.37 35.21 -33.84
N LYS A 2 19.95 34.09 -34.30
CA LYS A 2 19.19 32.87 -34.70
C LYS A 2 19.26 31.73 -33.66
N LYS A 3 20.28 31.77 -32.80
CA LYS A 3 20.62 30.69 -31.86
C LYS A 3 19.81 30.75 -30.56
N SER A 4 19.31 31.94 -30.17
CA SER A 4 18.53 32.11 -28.94
C SER A 4 17.16 31.42 -29.01
N SER A 5 16.55 31.38 -30.19
CA SER A 5 15.27 30.68 -30.39
C SER A 5 15.42 29.17 -30.18
N ILE A 6 16.55 28.59 -30.58
CA ILE A 6 16.80 27.15 -30.42
C ILE A 6 16.83 26.76 -28.94
N VAL A 7 17.46 27.57 -28.09
CA VAL A 7 17.60 27.31 -26.65
C VAL A 7 16.26 27.39 -25.94
N LEU A 8 15.41 28.36 -26.32
CA LEU A 8 14.07 28.50 -25.74
C LEU A 8 13.18 27.29 -26.07
N PHE A 9 13.26 26.78 -27.30
CA PHE A 9 12.53 25.58 -27.70
C PHE A 9 13.03 24.32 -26.99
N THR A 10 14.34 24.12 -26.84
CA THR A 10 14.86 22.97 -26.09
C THR A 10 14.49 23.02 -24.62
N LEU A 11 14.47 24.20 -24.00
CA LEU A 11 14.06 24.33 -22.60
C LEU A 11 12.58 23.98 -22.40
N LEU A 12 11.73 24.37 -23.35
CA LEU A 12 10.29 24.12 -23.31
C LEU A 12 9.94 22.64 -23.54
N LEU A 13 10.69 21.97 -24.43
CA LEU A 13 10.55 20.53 -24.71
C LEU A 13 11.08 19.64 -23.56
N LEU A 14 12.13 20.05 -22.85
CA LEU A 14 12.64 19.32 -21.68
C LEU A 14 11.80 19.57 -20.42
N GLY A 15 11.19 20.74 -20.29
CA GLY A 15 10.30 21.09 -19.17
C GLY A 15 8.96 20.35 -19.16
N SER A 16 8.47 19.89 -20.32
CA SER A 16 7.19 19.17 -20.41
C SER A 16 7.20 17.76 -19.80
N CYS A 17 8.38 17.17 -19.53
CA CYS A 17 8.46 15.81 -18.99
C CYS A 17 8.22 15.71 -17.47
N THR A 18 8.20 16.82 -16.73
CA THR A 18 8.04 16.78 -15.26
C THR A 18 6.60 16.90 -14.79
N LEU A 19 5.71 17.48 -15.60
CA LEU A 19 4.29 17.68 -15.28
C LEU A 19 3.42 16.44 -15.47
N PHE A 20 3.88 15.48 -16.28
CA PHE A 20 3.21 14.20 -16.52
C PHE A 20 3.96 13.01 -15.88
N GLY A 21 4.70 13.27 -14.80
CA GLY A 21 5.25 12.19 -13.98
C GLY A 21 4.15 11.31 -13.40
N PRO A 22 4.42 10.02 -13.10
CA PRO A 22 3.43 9.16 -12.45
C PRO A 22 2.99 9.84 -11.15
N ASN A 23 1.70 10.17 -11.05
CA ASN A 23 1.13 10.67 -9.81
C ASN A 23 1.52 9.68 -8.70
N PRO A 24 2.25 10.10 -7.66
CA PRO A 24 2.63 9.18 -6.60
C PRO A 24 1.36 8.63 -5.98
N GLU A 25 1.17 7.32 -6.13
CA GLU A 25 -0.08 6.65 -5.77
C GLU A 25 -0.37 6.75 -4.27
N TYR A 26 0.70 6.91 -3.49
CA TYR A 26 0.68 7.19 -2.08
C TYR A 26 1.50 8.44 -1.80
N SER A 27 0.92 9.37 -1.04
CA SER A 27 1.59 10.59 -0.61
C SER A 27 1.75 10.58 0.90
N GLN A 28 2.95 10.85 1.42
CA GLN A 28 3.16 11.05 2.85
C GLN A 28 2.20 12.14 3.37
N GLY A 29 1.57 11.91 4.52
CA GLY A 29 0.51 12.79 5.02
C GLY A 29 -0.91 12.46 4.51
N MET A 30 -1.08 11.43 3.67
CA MET A 30 -2.40 10.98 3.24
C MET A 30 -3.24 10.47 4.43
N THR A 31 -4.52 10.81 4.47
CA THR A 31 -5.42 10.29 5.49
C THR A 31 -5.72 8.81 5.26
N GLU A 32 -5.85 8.05 6.35
CA GLU A 32 -6.20 6.63 6.33
C GLU A 32 -7.46 6.35 5.51
N LYS A 33 -8.49 7.18 5.67
CA LYS A 33 -9.73 7.08 4.89
C LYS A 33 -9.51 7.24 3.38
N LYS A 34 -8.62 8.16 2.95
CA LYS A 34 -8.32 8.35 1.53
C LYS A 34 -7.57 7.14 0.98
N PHE A 35 -6.63 6.60 1.75
CA PHE A 35 -5.87 5.40 1.40
C PHE A 35 -6.78 4.17 1.24
N LEU A 36 -7.62 3.86 2.23
CA LEU A 36 -8.53 2.70 2.19
C LEU A 36 -9.58 2.81 1.08
N ARG A 37 -9.95 4.03 0.69
CA ARG A 37 -10.86 4.24 -0.45
C ARG A 37 -10.20 3.89 -1.78
N GLN A 38 -8.90 4.13 -1.91
CA GLN A 38 -8.11 3.79 -3.10
C GLN A 38 -7.76 2.30 -3.13
N ASN A 39 -7.53 1.68 -1.96
CA ASN A 39 -7.03 0.31 -1.82
C ASN A 39 -8.05 -0.51 -1.02
N LYS A 40 -9.07 -1.04 -1.72
CA LYS A 40 -10.18 -1.76 -1.07
C LYS A 40 -9.76 -3.14 -0.57
N GLU A 41 -8.77 -3.73 -1.23
CA GLU A 41 -8.12 -4.98 -0.88
C GLU A 41 -7.04 -4.84 0.22
N ALA A 42 -6.91 -3.66 0.84
CA ALA A 42 -5.99 -3.47 1.96
C ALA A 42 -6.37 -4.36 3.15
N VAL A 43 -5.41 -5.16 3.63
CA VAL A 43 -5.57 -6.05 4.79
C VAL A 43 -4.83 -5.46 5.98
N LEU A 44 -5.44 -5.48 7.17
CA LEU A 44 -4.77 -5.06 8.40
C LEU A 44 -3.60 -6.02 8.71
N SER A 45 -2.37 -5.51 8.76
CA SER A 45 -1.16 -6.28 9.05
C SER A 45 -0.63 -6.07 10.47
N GLY A 46 -1.02 -4.99 11.15
CA GLY A 46 -0.61 -4.70 12.52
C GLY A 46 -1.38 -3.52 13.12
N LEU A 47 -1.62 -3.59 14.43
CA LEU A 47 -2.30 -2.57 15.22
C LEU A 47 -1.64 -2.50 16.60
N ASP A 48 -0.96 -1.41 16.90
CA ASP A 48 -0.30 -1.23 18.22
C ASP A 48 -0.23 0.26 18.60
N GLY A 49 -0.60 0.60 19.83
CA GLY A 49 -0.35 1.93 20.41
C GLY A 49 -0.87 3.14 19.62
N GLY A 50 -1.89 2.98 18.76
CA GLY A 50 -2.37 4.05 17.87
C GLY A 50 -1.66 4.14 16.51
N ILE A 51 -0.80 3.17 16.22
CA ILE A 51 -0.18 2.92 14.92
C ILE A 51 -0.93 1.78 14.24
N VAL A 52 -1.37 2.00 13.01
CA VAL A 52 -2.11 1.04 12.19
C VAL A 52 -1.31 0.77 10.93
N THR A 53 -1.03 -0.50 10.62
CA THR A 53 -0.31 -0.87 9.39
C THR A 53 -1.20 -1.72 8.50
N TYR A 54 -1.43 -1.26 7.28
CA TYR A 54 -2.15 -1.97 6.24
C TYR A 54 -1.18 -2.58 5.23
N ARG A 55 -1.54 -3.75 4.71
CA ARG A 55 -0.87 -4.42 3.60
C ARG A 55 -1.74 -4.33 2.36
N VAL A 56 -1.17 -3.88 1.25
CA VAL A 56 -1.81 -3.87 -0.07
C VAL A 56 -0.98 -4.70 -1.02
N VAL A 57 -1.59 -5.69 -1.66
CA VAL A 57 -0.92 -6.48 -2.70
C VAL A 57 -1.01 -5.70 -4.00
N ARG A 58 0.15 -5.37 -4.59
CA ARG A 58 0.23 -4.63 -5.86
C ARG A 58 0.18 -5.57 -7.05
N ASP A 59 0.98 -6.63 -6.95
CA ASP A 59 1.22 -7.62 -7.99
C ASP A 59 1.39 -9.01 -7.33
N ASN A 60 1.60 -10.04 -8.15
CA ASN A 60 1.90 -11.40 -7.65
C ASN A 60 3.24 -11.52 -6.92
N LYS A 61 4.05 -10.45 -6.86
CA LYS A 61 5.40 -10.47 -6.27
C LYS A 61 5.63 -9.44 -5.18
N PHE A 62 4.89 -8.33 -5.16
CA PHE A 62 5.15 -7.22 -4.25
C PHE A 62 3.91 -6.85 -3.45
N TYR A 63 4.13 -6.46 -2.20
CA TYR A 63 3.14 -5.85 -1.34
C TYR A 63 3.69 -4.58 -0.71
N VAL A 64 2.78 -3.65 -0.42
CA VAL A 64 3.07 -2.39 0.23
C VAL A 64 2.57 -2.45 1.66
N LEU A 65 3.40 -2.03 2.62
CA LEU A 65 3.02 -1.77 4.00
C LEU A 65 2.86 -0.26 4.19
N ALA A 66 1.64 0.16 4.46
CA ALA A 66 1.28 1.55 4.74
C ALA A 66 1.00 1.70 6.23
N THR A 67 1.87 2.43 6.94
CA THR A 67 1.74 2.67 8.37
C THR A 67 1.17 4.06 8.63
N PHE A 68 0.11 4.09 9.44
CA PHE A 68 -0.63 5.27 9.85
C PHE A 68 -0.40 5.52 11.33
N GLU A 69 -0.18 6.77 11.69
CA GLU A 69 -0.21 7.23 13.08
C GLU A 69 -1.25 8.35 13.16
N LYS A 70 -2.17 8.28 14.13
CA LYS A 70 -3.24 9.29 14.31
C LYS A 70 -4.04 9.56 13.01
N GLY A 71 -4.24 8.51 12.20
CA GLY A 71 -4.99 8.55 10.95
C GLY A 71 -4.25 9.15 9.75
N VAL A 72 -2.94 9.39 9.86
CA VAL A 72 -2.10 9.98 8.80
C VAL A 72 -1.00 9.01 8.39
N LEU A 73 -0.77 8.87 7.09
CA LEU A 73 0.29 8.02 6.54
C LEU A 73 1.66 8.58 6.92
N VAL A 74 2.37 7.86 7.80
CA VAL A 74 3.71 8.22 8.29
C VAL A 74 4.82 7.41 7.63
N LYS A 75 4.52 6.19 7.18
CA LYS A 75 5.51 5.29 6.58
C LYS A 75 4.90 4.48 5.44
N LEU A 76 5.70 4.27 4.40
CA LEU A 76 5.38 3.40 3.28
C LEU A 76 6.60 2.51 3.00
N GLU A 77 6.41 1.20 3.01
CA GLU A 77 7.44 0.23 2.65
C GLU A 77 6.94 -0.68 1.53
N GLU A 78 7.78 -0.98 0.56
CA GLU A 78 7.51 -2.02 -0.44
C GLU A 78 8.34 -3.26 -0.12
N ARG A 79 7.70 -4.43 -0.18
CA ARG A 79 8.33 -5.71 0.15
C ARG A 79 7.91 -6.78 -0.86
N GLU A 80 8.77 -7.76 -1.05
CA GLU A 80 8.48 -8.93 -1.86
C GLU A 80 7.67 -9.98 -1.07
N LEU A 81 6.62 -10.54 -1.69
CA LEU A 81 5.75 -11.59 -1.13
C LEU A 81 6.54 -12.87 -0.81
N ALA A 82 7.44 -13.24 -1.72
CA ALA A 82 8.37 -14.34 -1.57
C ALA A 82 9.63 -14.02 -2.40
N PRO A 83 10.83 -14.24 -1.84
CA PRO A 83 12.04 -14.23 -2.67
C PRO A 83 11.89 -15.27 -3.77
N ALA A 84 12.37 -14.97 -4.99
CA ALA A 84 12.25 -15.87 -6.15
C ALA A 84 12.81 -17.28 -5.91
N TRP A 85 13.68 -17.45 -4.91
CA TRP A 85 14.32 -18.72 -4.54
C TRP A 85 13.56 -19.54 -3.48
N MET A 86 12.51 -19.00 -2.85
CA MET A 86 11.73 -19.71 -1.83
C MET A 86 10.49 -20.36 -2.46
N PRO A 87 10.22 -21.66 -2.22
CA PRO A 87 8.99 -22.29 -2.67
C PRO A 87 7.79 -21.63 -1.98
N ASN A 88 6.75 -21.27 -2.76
CA ASN A 88 5.51 -20.67 -2.27
C ASN A 88 4.98 -21.46 -1.06
N GLN A 89 5.06 -20.90 0.14
CA GLN A 89 4.41 -21.51 1.29
C GLN A 89 2.90 -21.26 1.18
N PRO A 90 2.06 -22.31 1.27
CA PRO A 90 0.62 -22.14 1.26
C PRO A 90 0.21 -21.30 2.48
N GLN A 91 -0.53 -20.21 2.21
CA GLN A 91 -1.13 -19.37 3.25
C GLN A 91 -2.05 -20.24 4.11
N MET A 92 -1.72 -20.40 5.40
CA MET A 92 -2.59 -21.13 6.32
C MET A 92 -3.90 -20.36 6.51
N PRO A 93 -5.08 -20.97 6.27
CA PRO A 93 -6.35 -20.32 6.55
C PRO A 93 -6.49 -20.06 8.05
N ILE A 94 -6.97 -18.85 8.41
CA ILE A 94 -7.30 -18.50 9.79
C ILE A 94 -8.39 -19.45 10.28
N GLN A 95 -8.04 -20.29 11.26
CA GLN A 95 -8.96 -21.23 11.88
C GLN A 95 -9.85 -20.46 12.88
N ASN A 96 -11.09 -20.15 12.46
CA ASN A 96 -12.10 -19.55 13.33
C ASN A 96 -12.62 -20.61 14.31
N ASN A 97 -12.09 -20.61 15.54
CA ASN A 97 -12.47 -21.56 16.58
C ASN A 97 -13.64 -21.02 17.41
N ASN A 98 -14.85 -21.09 16.85
CA ASN A 98 -16.10 -20.78 17.57
C ASN A 98 -16.60 -22.02 18.34
N ASN A 99 -16.06 -22.24 19.54
CA ASN A 99 -16.60 -23.22 20.49
C ASN A 99 -17.81 -22.62 21.24
N ASN A 100 -19.00 -22.80 20.67
CA ASN A 100 -20.27 -22.61 21.38
C ASN A 100 -20.72 -23.95 21.98
N ASN A 101 -20.28 -24.24 23.21
CA ASN A 101 -20.81 -25.35 24.00
C ASN A 101 -22.00 -24.85 24.83
N ASN A 102 -23.20 -24.89 24.24
CA ASN A 102 -24.44 -24.93 25.01
C ASN A 102 -24.89 -26.39 25.11
N SER A 103 -24.60 -27.02 26.25
CA SER A 103 -25.15 -28.32 26.63
C SER A 103 -26.67 -28.20 26.84
N PRO A 104 -27.52 -29.09 26.28
CA PRO A 104 -28.89 -29.21 26.73
C PRO A 104 -28.91 -30.02 28.04
N LEU A 105 -29.44 -29.41 29.11
CA LEU A 105 -29.99 -30.17 30.23
C LEU A 105 -31.23 -30.91 29.72
N ASP A 106 -31.16 -32.22 29.60
CA ASP A 106 -32.35 -33.07 29.54
C ASP A 106 -32.62 -33.71 30.91
N LYS A 107 -33.93 -33.79 31.18
CA LYS A 107 -34.62 -34.12 32.43
C LYS A 107 -34.42 -35.54 32.91
#